data_AF-A0A4P7R6N3-F1
#
_entry.id   AF-A0A4P7R6N3-F1
#
_cell.length_a   1.000
_cell.length_b   1.000
_cell.length_c   1.000
_cell.angle_alpha   90.00
_cell.angle_beta   90.00
_cell.angle_gamma   90.00
#
_symmetry.space_group_name_H-M   'P 1'
#
loop_
_entity.id
_entity.type
_entity.pdbx_description
1 polymer ?
#
loop_
_entity_poly.entity_id
_entity_poly.type
_entity_poly.pdbx_seq_one_letter_code
_entity_poly.pdbx_strand_id
1 'polypeptide(L)'
;MIDRAPAAISSTGAEPDRVALPADWREQLVERLGTRPRRIGLWAEMALFGARQCLDSNGIDRLPSHAVVRVTSSSGPFEALALVGEACEAGLLPMPFDFLQSQPSQMLAALSLHLQWRGDASFVALNDGCALLARGEVEAAVLKRRAVQAKRPWAGLLLGRVDLGPVPRSQWLWMA
;
A
#
# COMPACT_ATOMS: atom_id res chain seq x y z
N MET A 1 -14.58 -4.37 47.11
CA MET A 1 -14.13 -3.41 46.08
C MET A 1 -12.95 -4.08 45.38
N ILE A 2 -13.22 -4.76 44.27
CA ILE A 2 -12.25 -5.63 43.57
C ILE A 2 -11.50 -4.74 42.58
N ASP A 3 -10.27 -4.37 42.91
CA ASP A 3 -9.39 -3.62 42.03
C ASP A 3 -8.62 -4.62 41.17
N ARG A 4 -9.11 -4.83 39.93
CA ARG A 4 -8.51 -5.74 38.96
C ARG A 4 -7.70 -4.88 37.99
N ALA A 5 -6.40 -4.74 38.27
CA ALA A 5 -5.47 -4.16 37.33
C ALA A 5 -5.54 -4.90 35.97
N PRO A 6 -5.58 -4.21 34.83
CA PRO A 6 -5.54 -4.87 33.54
C PRO A 6 -4.18 -5.52 33.36
N ALA A 7 -4.18 -6.84 33.16
CA ALA A 7 -3.00 -7.59 32.80
C ALA A 7 -2.41 -7.00 31.51
N ALA A 8 -1.19 -6.49 31.60
CA ALA A 8 -0.39 -6.12 30.45
C ALA A 8 -0.22 -7.38 29.59
N ILE A 9 -0.92 -7.40 28.45
CA ILE A 9 -0.68 -8.39 27.40
C ILE A 9 0.72 -8.08 26.89
N SER A 10 1.70 -8.84 27.38
CA SER A 10 3.06 -8.81 26.89
C SER A 10 3.04 -9.37 25.47
N SER A 11 2.92 -8.47 24.49
CA SER A 11 3.04 -8.81 23.08
C SER A 11 4.52 -8.93 22.73
N THR A 12 5.13 -10.04 23.12
CA THR A 12 6.37 -10.51 22.50
C THR A 12 6.01 -11.19 21.17
N GLY A 13 5.39 -10.43 20.27
CA GLY A 13 5.27 -10.78 18.87
C GLY A 13 6.38 -10.01 18.17
N ALA A 14 7.33 -10.72 17.56
CA ALA A 14 8.31 -10.10 16.70
C ALA A 14 7.58 -9.21 15.69
N GLU A 15 7.75 -7.90 15.83
CA GLU A 15 7.27 -6.92 14.89
C GLU A 15 7.83 -7.35 13.50
N PRO A 16 7.03 -7.51 12.44
CA PRO A 16 7.54 -7.75 11.08
C PRO A 16 8.22 -6.48 10.51
N ASP A 17 8.81 -5.70 11.40
CA ASP A 17 9.41 -4.40 11.24
C ASP A 17 10.82 -4.62 10.66
N ARG A 18 11.16 -3.83 9.62
CA ARG A 18 12.51 -3.58 9.09
C ARG A 18 13.00 -4.40 7.89
N VAL A 19 12.21 -4.52 6.84
CA VAL A 19 12.84 -4.67 5.51
C VAL A 19 12.79 -3.31 4.82
N ALA A 20 13.88 -2.57 4.96
CA ALA A 20 14.11 -1.39 4.15
C ALA A 20 14.19 -1.80 2.67
N LEU A 21 13.80 -0.90 1.77
CA LEU A 21 13.95 -1.16 0.34
C LEU A 21 15.44 -1.39 0.00
N PRO A 22 15.78 -2.40 -0.81
CA PRO A 22 17.14 -2.56 -1.35
C PRO A 22 17.63 -1.29 -2.03
N ALA A 23 18.93 -0.98 -2.01
CA ALA A 23 19.45 0.26 -2.59
C ALA A 23 19.14 0.42 -4.08
N ASP A 24 19.04 -0.70 -4.80
CA ASP A 24 18.78 -0.85 -6.23
C ASP A 24 17.31 -1.15 -6.56
N TRP A 25 16.38 -0.90 -5.63
CA TRP A 25 14.97 -1.28 -5.80
C TRP A 25 14.33 -0.67 -7.06
N ARG A 26 14.77 0.51 -7.50
CA ARG A 26 14.25 1.15 -8.73
C ARG A 26 14.73 0.44 -9.98
N GLU A 27 15.99 0.04 -10.02
CA GLU A 27 16.57 -0.74 -11.12
C GLU A 27 15.85 -2.08 -11.24
N GLN A 28 15.67 -2.76 -10.11
CA GLN A 28 14.93 -4.02 -10.10
C GLN A 28 13.43 -3.82 -10.44
N LEU A 29 12.83 -2.66 -10.13
CA LEU A 29 11.47 -2.34 -10.56
C LEU A 29 11.40 -2.23 -12.09
N VAL A 30 12.34 -1.52 -12.70
CA VAL A 30 12.41 -1.36 -14.16
C VAL A 30 12.58 -2.73 -14.82
N GLU A 31 13.44 -3.58 -14.28
CA GLU A 31 13.65 -4.95 -14.78
C GLU A 31 12.35 -5.76 -14.75
N ARG A 32 11.63 -5.76 -13.61
CA ARG A 32 10.37 -6.49 -13.46
C ARG A 32 9.25 -5.97 -14.36
N LEU A 33 9.20 -4.67 -14.61
CA LEU A 33 8.17 -4.05 -15.45
C LEU A 33 8.55 -4.00 -16.95
N GLY A 34 9.80 -4.29 -17.29
CA GLY A 34 10.37 -4.12 -18.63
C GLY A 34 10.49 -2.66 -19.09
N THR A 35 9.97 -1.69 -18.32
CA THR A 35 9.98 -0.27 -18.64
C THR A 35 9.99 0.57 -17.37
N ARG A 36 10.55 1.78 -17.44
CA ARG A 36 10.49 2.74 -16.33
C ARG A 36 9.09 3.36 -16.24
N PRO A 37 8.39 3.25 -15.10
CA PRO A 37 7.14 3.97 -14.86
C PRO A 37 7.37 5.48 -15.02
N ARG A 38 6.42 6.18 -15.66
CA ARG A 38 6.53 7.62 -15.90
C ARG A 38 5.40 8.34 -15.19
N ARG A 39 5.71 9.47 -14.55
CA ARG A 39 4.75 10.43 -13.98
C ARG A 39 3.87 9.90 -12.84
N ILE A 40 4.31 8.85 -12.13
CA ILE A 40 3.55 8.27 -11.00
C ILE A 40 4.07 8.72 -9.61
N GLY A 41 5.25 9.35 -9.55
CA GLY A 41 5.86 9.81 -8.31
C GLY A 41 6.51 8.69 -7.49
N LEU A 42 7.43 9.06 -6.60
CA LEU A 42 8.24 8.14 -5.81
C LEU A 42 7.40 7.16 -4.97
N TRP A 43 6.40 7.67 -4.27
CA TRP A 43 5.56 6.86 -3.39
C TRP A 43 4.82 5.76 -4.15
N ALA A 44 4.34 6.05 -5.37
CA ALA A 44 3.69 5.04 -6.21
C ALA A 44 4.69 4.03 -6.79
N GLU A 45 5.91 4.44 -7.13
CA GLU A 45 6.97 3.52 -7.53
C GLU A 45 7.30 2.51 -6.42
N MET A 46 7.40 2.98 -5.18
CA MET A 46 7.63 2.11 -4.01
C MET A 46 6.48 1.12 -3.82
N ALA A 47 5.25 1.60 -3.91
CA ALA A 47 4.06 0.75 -3.83
C ALA A 47 4.10 -0.35 -4.89
N LEU A 48 4.41 0.02 -6.14
CA LEU A 48 4.47 -0.91 -7.25
C LEU A 48 5.58 -1.94 -7.09
N PHE A 49 6.76 -1.51 -6.62
CA PHE A 49 7.87 -2.42 -6.32
C PHE A 49 7.48 -3.47 -5.28
N GLY A 50 6.99 -3.04 -4.12
CA GLY A 50 6.64 -3.96 -3.03
C GLY A 50 5.49 -4.89 -3.41
N ALA A 51 4.46 -4.38 -4.10
CA ALA A 51 3.35 -5.18 -4.59
C ALA A 51 3.83 -6.25 -5.57
N ARG A 52 4.65 -5.87 -6.54
CA ARG A 52 5.21 -6.81 -7.54
C ARG A 52 6.08 -7.87 -6.88
N GLN A 53 6.96 -7.47 -5.95
CA GLN A 53 7.80 -8.38 -5.18
C GLN A 53 6.97 -9.40 -4.37
N CYS A 54 5.89 -8.95 -3.74
CA CYS A 54 4.97 -9.83 -3.01
C CYS A 54 4.31 -10.85 -3.92
N LEU A 55 3.82 -10.41 -5.08
CA LEU A 55 3.21 -11.30 -6.07
C LEU A 55 4.22 -12.31 -6.62
N ASP A 56 5.45 -11.88 -6.93
CA ASP A 56 6.53 -12.77 -7.39
C ASP A 56 6.82 -13.86 -6.34
N SER A 57 6.90 -13.48 -5.07
CA SER A 57 7.17 -14.39 -3.95
C SER A 57 6.03 -15.41 -3.71
N ASN A 58 4.83 -15.12 -4.24
CA ASN A 58 3.68 -16.03 -4.21
C ASN A 58 3.47 -16.76 -5.56
N GLY A 59 4.36 -16.59 -6.54
CA GLY A 59 4.23 -17.20 -7.87
C GLY A 59 3.06 -16.66 -8.69
N ILE A 60 2.64 -15.42 -8.45
CA ILE A 60 1.47 -14.79 -9.09
C ILE A 60 1.94 -13.81 -10.15
N ASP A 61 1.98 -14.21 -11.41
CA ASP A 61 2.44 -13.31 -12.49
C ASP A 61 1.51 -12.10 -12.68
N ARG A 62 0.19 -12.30 -12.56
CA ARG A 62 -0.83 -11.26 -12.74
C ARG A 62 -1.83 -11.30 -11.60
N LEU A 63 -2.14 -10.12 -11.06
CA LEU A 63 -3.11 -10.01 -9.99
C LEU A 63 -4.50 -10.42 -10.50
N PRO A 64 -5.18 -11.41 -9.89
CA PRO A 64 -6.47 -11.90 -10.38
C PRO A 64 -7.55 -10.82 -10.41
N SER A 65 -8.44 -10.86 -11.41
CA SER A 65 -9.52 -9.86 -11.62
C SER A 65 -10.47 -9.66 -10.43
N HIS A 66 -10.55 -10.65 -9.54
CA HIS A 66 -11.41 -10.62 -8.35
C HIS A 66 -10.61 -10.55 -7.04
N ALA A 67 -9.32 -10.24 -7.14
CA ALA A 67 -8.53 -9.82 -6.00
C ALA A 67 -8.93 -8.41 -5.60
N VAL A 68 -8.85 -8.13 -4.31
CA VAL A 68 -9.07 -6.80 -3.73
C VAL A 68 -7.71 -6.21 -3.36
N VAL A 69 -7.51 -4.92 -3.58
CA VAL A 69 -6.30 -4.20 -3.15
C VAL A 69 -6.65 -3.27 -1.99
N ARG A 70 -5.86 -3.31 -0.92
CA ARG A 70 -5.95 -2.38 0.21
C ARG A 70 -4.57 -1.85 0.47
N VAL A 71 -4.43 -0.52 0.55
CA VAL A 71 -3.15 0.11 0.86
C VAL A 71 -3.32 1.03 2.05
N THR A 72 -2.35 0.99 2.95
CA THR A 72 -2.27 1.90 4.09
C THR A 72 -0.96 2.68 4.10
N SER A 73 -0.99 3.85 4.71
CA SER A 73 0.20 4.62 5.03
C SER A 73 -0.04 5.47 6.27
N SER A 74 1.03 5.67 7.03
CA SER A 74 1.05 6.59 8.17
C SER A 74 1.13 8.06 7.72
N SER A 75 1.73 8.34 6.56
CA SER A 75 1.95 9.71 6.08
C SER A 75 1.34 10.00 4.71
N GLY A 76 0.96 8.97 3.95
CA GLY A 76 0.56 9.09 2.55
C GLY A 76 1.66 9.72 1.68
N PRO A 77 1.30 10.37 0.56
CA PRO A 77 2.24 11.10 -0.30
C PRO A 77 2.61 12.47 0.29
N PHE A 78 3.06 12.49 1.54
CA PHE A 78 3.31 13.72 2.32
C PHE A 78 4.24 14.70 1.60
N GLU A 79 5.31 14.23 0.97
CA GLU A 79 6.26 15.08 0.24
C GLU A 79 5.59 15.85 -0.91
N ALA A 80 4.77 15.16 -1.72
CA ALA A 80 4.05 15.81 -2.81
C ALA A 80 2.96 16.77 -2.28
N LEU A 81 2.32 16.42 -1.16
CA LEU A 81 1.36 17.30 -0.49
C LEU A 81 2.03 18.55 0.08
N ALA A 82 3.24 18.43 0.65
CA ALA A 82 4.01 19.55 1.17
C ALA A 82 4.38 20.55 0.05
N LEU A 83 4.86 20.06 -1.10
CA LEU A 83 5.16 20.90 -2.26
C LEU A 83 3.94 21.69 -2.76
N VAL A 84 2.77 21.05 -2.77
CA VAL A 84 1.50 21.72 -3.10
C VAL A 84 1.14 22.79 -2.07
N GLY A 85 1.35 22.50 -0.78
CA GLY A 85 1.12 23.46 0.31
C GLY A 85 2.04 24.68 0.21
N GLU A 86 3.34 24.47 0.04
CA GLU A 86 4.35 25.52 -0.09
C GLU A 86 4.05 26.45 -1.27
N ALA A 87 3.64 25.90 -2.42
CA ALA A 87 3.23 26.70 -3.58
C ALA A 87 2.03 27.60 -3.24
N CYS A 88 1.00 27.05 -2.60
CA CYS A 88 -0.18 27.80 -2.18
C CYS A 88 0.16 28.90 -1.15
N GLU A 89 1.03 28.61 -0.17
CA GLU A 89 1.49 29.59 0.83
C GLU A 89 2.28 30.73 0.19
N ALA A 90 3.05 30.44 -0.87
CA ALA A 90 3.74 31.44 -1.67
C ALA A 90 2.82 32.22 -2.64
N GLY A 91 1.50 31.96 -2.64
CA GLY A 91 0.54 32.57 -3.56
C GLY A 91 0.66 32.07 -5.01
N LEU A 92 1.31 30.94 -5.22
CA LEU A 92 1.49 30.30 -6.52
C LEU A 92 0.44 29.20 -6.73
N LEU A 93 0.22 28.84 -8.00
CA LEU A 93 -0.57 27.67 -8.34
C LEU A 93 0.32 26.42 -8.29
N PRO A 94 -0.11 25.33 -7.65
CA PRO A 94 0.65 24.09 -7.64
C PRO A 94 0.78 23.54 -9.07
N MET A 95 1.95 22.98 -9.38
CA MET A 95 2.15 22.34 -10.68
C MET A 95 1.21 21.15 -10.83
N PRO A 96 0.64 20.90 -12.03
CA PRO A 96 -0.36 19.83 -12.21
C PRO A 96 0.11 18.44 -11.76
N PHE A 97 1.38 18.12 -11.98
CA PHE A 97 1.92 16.81 -11.59
C PHE A 97 2.14 16.68 -10.09
N ASP A 98 2.54 17.75 -9.41
CA ASP A 98 2.70 17.75 -7.95
C ASP A 98 1.32 17.60 -7.28
N PHE A 99 0.31 18.32 -7.80
CA PHE A 99 -1.07 18.16 -7.35
C PHE A 99 -1.56 16.72 -7.55
N LEU A 100 -1.37 16.13 -8.74
CA LEU A 100 -1.78 14.75 -8.99
C LEU A 100 -1.05 13.77 -8.05
N GLN A 101 0.27 13.89 -7.90
CA GLN A 101 1.07 13.00 -7.05
C GLN A 101 0.73 13.10 -5.56
N SER A 102 0.16 14.23 -5.11
CA SER A 102 -0.36 14.36 -3.74
C SER A 102 -1.63 13.55 -3.48
N GLN A 103 -2.28 12.98 -4.51
CA GLN A 103 -3.51 12.20 -4.36
C GLN A 103 -3.20 10.71 -4.16
N PRO A 104 -3.64 10.08 -3.05
CA PRO A 104 -3.43 8.65 -2.82
C PRO A 104 -4.04 7.75 -3.91
N SER A 105 -5.09 8.21 -4.58
CA SER A 105 -5.73 7.51 -5.69
C SER A 105 -4.82 7.33 -6.91
N GLN A 106 -3.83 8.20 -7.12
CA GLN A 106 -2.87 8.03 -8.22
C GLN A 106 -1.99 6.79 -8.04
N MET A 107 -1.62 6.45 -6.81
CA MET A 107 -0.91 5.20 -6.53
C MET A 107 -1.77 3.99 -6.89
N LEU A 108 -3.06 3.99 -6.54
CA LEU A 108 -3.98 2.89 -6.89
C LEU A 108 -4.16 2.76 -8.41
N ALA A 109 -4.22 3.89 -9.12
CA ALA A 109 -4.27 3.91 -10.58
C ALA A 109 -2.98 3.33 -11.20
N ALA A 110 -1.81 3.69 -10.66
CA ALA A 110 -0.52 3.13 -11.09
C ALA A 110 -0.44 1.62 -10.86
N LEU A 111 -0.88 1.13 -9.69
CA LEU A 111 -0.97 -0.30 -9.39
C LEU A 111 -1.90 -1.01 -10.37
N SER A 112 -3.09 -0.47 -10.64
CA SER A 112 -4.02 -1.03 -11.61
C SER A 112 -3.41 -1.15 -13.00
N LEU A 113 -2.74 -0.10 -13.48
CA LEU A 113 -2.10 -0.07 -14.79
C LEU A 113 -0.98 -1.11 -14.89
N HIS A 114 -0.02 -1.06 -13.96
CA HIS A 114 1.21 -1.85 -14.06
C HIS A 114 1.05 -3.31 -13.62
N LEU A 115 0.06 -3.61 -12.76
CA LEU A 115 -0.30 -4.99 -12.41
C LEU A 115 -1.36 -5.57 -13.37
N GLN A 116 -1.75 -4.84 -14.41
CA GLN A 116 -2.76 -5.23 -15.41
C GLN A 116 -4.09 -5.68 -14.78
N TRP A 117 -4.47 -5.02 -13.69
CA TRP A 117 -5.58 -5.45 -12.84
C TRP A 117 -6.70 -4.42 -12.82
N ARG A 118 -7.93 -4.92 -12.76
CA ARG A 118 -9.17 -4.14 -12.63
C ARG A 118 -10.01 -4.75 -11.54
N GLY A 119 -10.18 -4.06 -10.43
CA GLY A 119 -10.96 -4.54 -9.29
C GLY A 119 -11.17 -3.47 -8.22
N ASP A 120 -11.56 -3.91 -7.03
CA ASP A 120 -11.79 -3.03 -5.89
C ASP A 120 -10.46 -2.68 -5.21
N ALA A 121 -10.13 -1.39 -5.16
CA ALA A 121 -8.98 -0.83 -4.48
C ALA A 121 -9.43 0.21 -3.46
N SER A 122 -8.77 0.26 -2.30
CA SER A 122 -8.91 1.41 -1.40
C SER A 122 -7.60 1.76 -0.71
N PHE A 123 -7.52 3.02 -0.30
CA PHE A 123 -6.44 3.56 0.50
C PHE A 123 -6.99 4.03 1.85
N VAL A 124 -6.26 3.77 2.93
CA VAL A 124 -6.60 4.25 4.26
C VAL A 124 -5.37 4.90 4.90
N ALA A 125 -5.51 6.14 5.36
CA ALA A 125 -4.48 6.78 6.18
C ALA A 125 -4.65 6.31 7.64
N LEU A 126 -3.60 5.69 8.19
CA LEU A 126 -3.59 5.14 9.54
C LEU A 126 -2.23 5.41 10.18
N ASN A 127 -2.20 6.13 11.30
CA ASN A 127 -0.96 6.42 12.03
C ASN A 127 -0.20 5.13 12.41
N ASP A 128 -0.92 4.04 12.67
CA ASP A 128 -0.36 2.70 12.90
C ASP A 128 -0.68 1.76 11.72
N GLY A 129 0.12 1.84 10.66
CA GLY A 129 -0.01 0.96 9.50
C GLY A 129 0.26 -0.53 9.83
N CYS A 130 1.01 -0.83 10.91
CA CYS A 130 1.20 -2.21 11.38
C CYS A 130 -0.12 -2.84 11.80
N ALA A 131 -1.03 -2.05 12.39
CA ALA A 131 -2.33 -2.53 12.84
C ALA A 131 -3.19 -3.10 11.70
N LEU A 132 -3.09 -2.57 10.48
CA LEU A 132 -3.87 -3.10 9.36
C LEU A 132 -3.27 -4.41 8.83
N LEU A 133 -1.94 -4.48 8.65
CA LEU A 133 -1.26 -5.71 8.24
C LEU A 133 -1.50 -6.85 9.25
N ALA A 134 -1.44 -6.55 10.56
CA ALA A 134 -1.73 -7.51 11.62
C ALA A 134 -3.20 -8.00 11.61
N ARG A 135 -4.12 -7.24 10.99
CA ARG A 135 -5.54 -7.59 10.85
C ARG A 135 -5.90 -8.12 9.47
N GLY A 136 -4.91 -8.36 8.60
CA GLY A 136 -5.16 -8.74 7.21
C GLY A 136 -6.03 -9.99 7.06
N GLU A 137 -5.83 -11.01 7.90
CA GLU A 137 -6.66 -12.23 7.91
C GLU A 137 -8.15 -11.93 8.19
N VAL A 138 -8.42 -11.01 9.12
CA VAL A 138 -9.79 -10.59 9.45
C VAL A 138 -10.40 -9.84 8.27
N GLU A 139 -9.65 -8.92 7.66
CA GLU A 139 -10.10 -8.18 6.47
C GLU A 139 -10.39 -9.13 5.30
N ALA A 140 -9.48 -10.06 5.00
CA ALA A 140 -9.67 -11.08 3.96
C ALA A 140 -10.92 -11.92 4.21
N ALA A 141 -11.14 -12.39 5.45
CA ALA A 141 -12.32 -13.15 5.82
C ALA A 141 -13.63 -12.35 5.65
N VAL A 142 -13.63 -11.07 6.01
CA VAL A 142 -14.79 -10.18 5.82
C VAL A 142 -15.07 -9.97 4.32
N LEU A 143 -14.05 -9.69 3.51
CA LEU A 143 -14.19 -9.50 2.07
C LEU A 143 -14.69 -10.76 1.37
N LYS A 144 -14.14 -11.93 1.73
CA LYS A 144 -14.58 -13.23 1.22
C LYS A 144 -16.05 -13.49 1.56
N ARG A 145 -16.48 -13.24 2.80
CA ARG A 145 -17.88 -13.36 3.22
C ARG A 145 -18.80 -12.43 2.42
N ARG A 146 -18.41 -11.18 2.22
CA ARG A 146 -19.17 -10.20 1.43
C ARG A 146 -19.31 -10.64 -0.03
N ALA A 147 -18.23 -11.16 -0.63
CA ALA A 147 -18.27 -11.67 -2.00
C ALA A 147 -19.26 -12.85 -2.13
N VAL A 148 -19.23 -13.80 -1.20
CA VAL A 148 -20.18 -14.92 -1.14
C VAL A 148 -21.63 -14.42 -1.02
N GLN A 149 -21.90 -13.49 -0.11
CA GLN A 149 -23.24 -12.90 0.06
C GLN A 149 -23.73 -12.18 -1.19
N ALA A 150 -22.83 -11.49 -1.89
CA ALA A 150 -23.12 -10.80 -3.14
C ALA A 150 -23.14 -11.71 -4.37
N LYS A 151 -22.89 -13.02 -4.20
CA LYS A 151 -22.72 -14.00 -5.30
C LYS A 151 -21.66 -13.55 -6.33
N ARG A 152 -20.57 -12.94 -5.84
CA ARG A 152 -19.44 -12.49 -6.65
C ARG A 152 -18.22 -13.40 -6.40
N PRO A 153 -17.40 -13.64 -7.43
CA PRO A 153 -16.12 -14.31 -7.25
C PRO A 153 -15.19 -13.50 -6.33
N TRP A 154 -14.33 -14.22 -5.61
CA TRP A 154 -13.26 -13.67 -4.77
C TRP A 154 -11.98 -14.44 -5.08
N ALA A 155 -10.89 -13.72 -5.32
CA ALA A 155 -9.62 -14.32 -5.70
C ALA A 155 -8.46 -13.93 -4.77
N GLY A 156 -8.75 -13.20 -3.69
CA GLY A 156 -7.77 -12.86 -2.67
C GLY A 156 -7.75 -11.38 -2.27
N LEU A 157 -6.85 -11.05 -1.36
CA LEU A 157 -6.54 -9.70 -0.88
C LEU A 157 -5.04 -9.46 -1.04
N LEU A 158 -4.68 -8.39 -1.75
CA LEU A 158 -3.35 -7.81 -1.74
C LEU A 158 -3.36 -6.60 -0.80
N LEU A 159 -2.74 -6.74 0.36
CA LEU A 159 -2.71 -5.75 1.42
C LEU A 159 -1.32 -5.14 1.54
N GLY A 160 -1.21 -3.82 1.36
CA GLY A 160 0.05 -3.10 1.34
C GLY A 160 0.17 -2.01 2.40
N ARG A 161 1.37 -1.77 2.89
CA ARG A 161 1.79 -0.61 3.66
C ARG A 161 2.93 0.09 2.92
N VAL A 162 2.78 1.38 2.64
CA VAL A 162 3.79 2.16 1.91
C VAL A 162 4.07 3.47 2.61
N ASP A 163 5.27 3.64 3.16
CA ASP A 163 5.66 4.84 3.90
C ASP A 163 6.99 5.37 3.39
N LEU A 164 7.05 6.68 3.14
CA LEU A 164 8.30 7.36 2.76
C LEU A 164 9.23 7.46 3.97
N GLY A 165 8.75 8.05 5.07
CA GLY A 165 9.44 8.13 6.36
C GLY A 165 10.92 8.55 6.29
N PRO A 166 11.66 8.50 7.41
CA PRO A 166 13.12 8.56 7.36
C PRO A 166 13.74 7.29 6.74
N VAL A 167 13.00 6.18 6.75
CA VAL A 167 13.38 4.91 6.13
C VAL A 167 12.23 4.45 5.23
N PRO A 168 12.42 4.48 3.89
CA PRO A 168 11.41 4.04 2.93
C PRO A 168 11.00 2.59 3.12
N ARG A 169 9.69 2.35 3.13
CA ARG A 169 9.08 1.03 3.37
C ARG A 169 7.97 0.75 2.36
N SER A 170 7.97 -0.48 1.85
CA SER A 170 6.88 -1.02 1.04
C SER A 170 6.69 -2.48 1.41
N GLN A 171 5.70 -2.77 2.26
CA GLN A 171 5.43 -4.09 2.81
C GLN A 171 4.09 -4.59 2.32
N TRP A 172 4.02 -5.84 1.89
CA TRP A 172 2.85 -6.38 1.20
C TRP A 172 2.59 -7.82 1.60
N LEU A 173 1.31 -8.15 1.75
CA LEU A 173 0.82 -9.49 2.04
C LEU A 173 -0.21 -9.90 0.99
N TRP A 174 -0.12 -11.14 0.56
CA TRP A 174 -1.12 -11.80 -0.27
C TRP A 174 -1.89 -12.82 0.56
N MET A 175 -3.22 -12.80 0.46
CA MET A 175 -4.12 -13.71 1.18
C MET A 175 -5.17 -14.26 0.21
N ALA A 176 -5.27 -15.58 0.06
CA ALA A 176 -6.15 -16.27 -0.89
C ALA A 176 -7.09 -17.30 -0.23
#